data_AF-A0A9P5TCH0-F1
#
_entry.id   AF-A0A9P5TCH0-F1
#
_cell.length_a   1.000
_cell.length_b   1.000
_cell.length_c   1.000
_cell.angle_alpha   90.00
_cell.angle_beta   90.00
_cell.angle_gamma   90.00
#
_symmetry.space_group_name_H-M   'P 1'
#
loop_
_entity.id
_entity.type
_entity.pdbx_description
1 polymer ?
#
loop_
_entity_poly.entity_id
_entity_poly.type
_entity_poly.pdbx_seq_one_letter_code
_entity_poly.pdbx_strand_id
1 'polypeptide(L)'
;MDMADTHIPELDELRKLLANLPHALPCPSEEDSDYPFLSFEINDAILQRTNGDVVRAVSETLWSTFVADGELLISERGPSICAVVDVLGKYLSDYPNSPALHKWVRDIGNAAQMMSNSFGVTEPQCLGDNHDGLTVISGQKCKADDLIDIHENTHIKRVASIEIGDTDIEGEDETTGTCPKIFSKLVLQSSKARKSGPGRPQKSLVSSLAIKYRHTNTGKDYYGCVAKLKG
;
A
#
# COMPACT_ATOMS: atom_id res chain seq x y z
N MET A 1 35.65 7.95 -18.13
CA MET A 1 34.84 6.88 -17.51
C MET A 1 33.48 7.01 -18.13
N ASP A 2 33.14 6.10 -19.05
CA ASP A 2 31.79 6.01 -19.59
C ASP A 2 30.86 5.69 -18.42
N MET A 3 30.02 6.64 -18.03
CA MET A 3 28.87 6.35 -17.19
C MET A 3 27.93 5.54 -18.07
N ALA A 4 28.08 4.22 -18.03
CA ALA A 4 27.11 3.32 -18.61
C ALA A 4 25.77 3.69 -17.99
N ASP A 5 24.90 4.27 -18.80
CA ASP A 5 23.53 4.63 -18.48
C ASP A 5 22.87 3.34 -17.99
N THR A 6 22.84 3.18 -16.66
CA THR A 6 22.44 1.93 -16.04
C THR A 6 20.94 1.90 -16.13
N HIS A 7 20.46 1.30 -17.21
CA HIS A 7 19.04 1.18 -17.50
C HIS A 7 18.40 0.27 -16.45
N ILE A 8 17.65 0.86 -15.52
CA ILE A 8 16.93 0.16 -14.44
C ILE A 8 15.47 0.00 -14.88
N PRO A 9 15.07 -1.18 -15.39
CA PRO A 9 13.73 -1.37 -15.96
C PRO A 9 12.59 -1.12 -14.97
N GLU A 10 12.85 -1.33 -13.67
CA GLU A 10 11.88 -1.06 -12.60
C GLU A 10 11.50 0.43 -12.50
N LEU A 11 12.40 1.34 -12.86
CA LEU A 11 12.12 2.78 -12.87
C LEU A 11 11.22 3.19 -14.04
N ASP A 12 11.35 2.54 -15.19
CA ASP A 12 10.47 2.79 -16.35
C ASP A 12 9.04 2.34 -16.07
N GLU A 13 8.89 1.18 -15.41
CA GLU A 13 7.59 0.69 -14.98
C GLU A 13 6.97 1.64 -13.94
N LEU A 14 7.76 2.07 -12.95
CA LEU A 14 7.31 3.03 -11.95
C LEU A 14 6.85 4.34 -12.59
N ARG A 15 7.61 4.88 -13.56
CA ARG A 15 7.22 6.11 -14.29
C ARG A 15 5.88 5.94 -14.98
N LYS A 16 5.65 4.81 -15.64
CA LYS A 16 4.38 4.51 -16.32
C LYS A 16 3.23 4.42 -15.32
N LEU A 17 3.42 3.78 -14.17
CA LEU A 17 2.39 3.68 -13.13
C LEU A 17 2.02 5.07 -12.58
N LEU A 18 3.02 5.89 -12.23
CA LEU A 18 2.79 7.23 -11.69
C LEU A 18 2.17 8.20 -12.72
N ALA A 19 2.55 8.11 -13.99
CA ALA A 19 1.98 8.91 -15.06
C ALA A 19 0.50 8.56 -15.34
N ASN A 20 0.09 7.32 -15.07
CA ASN A 20 -1.27 6.83 -15.30
C ASN A 20 -2.11 6.77 -14.01
N LEU A 21 -1.73 7.53 -12.97
CA LEU A 21 -2.53 7.62 -11.76
C LEU A 21 -3.96 8.14 -12.06
N PRO A 22 -4.99 7.65 -11.35
CA PRO A 22 -6.38 7.99 -11.62
C PRO A 22 -6.66 9.49 -11.61
N HIS A 23 -7.44 9.97 -12.58
CA HIS A 23 -7.85 11.39 -12.65
C HIS A 23 -8.65 11.89 -11.45
N ALA A 24 -9.20 10.98 -10.64
CA ALA A 24 -9.86 11.28 -9.38
C ALA A 24 -8.90 11.83 -8.30
N LEU A 25 -7.60 11.56 -8.42
CA LEU A 25 -6.60 12.20 -7.57
C LEU A 25 -6.39 13.66 -7.98
N PRO A 26 -6.20 14.56 -6.99
CA PRO A 26 -5.86 15.94 -7.26
C PRO A 26 -4.55 16.02 -8.06
N CYS A 27 -4.48 17.03 -8.92
CA CYS A 27 -3.28 17.38 -9.68
C CYS A 27 -2.94 18.83 -9.36
N PRO A 28 -2.36 19.10 -8.18
CA PRO A 28 -2.03 20.45 -7.76
C PRO A 28 -0.98 21.08 -8.67
N SER A 29 -0.82 22.39 -8.53
CA SER A 29 0.31 23.11 -9.11
C SER A 29 1.62 22.65 -8.42
N GLU A 30 2.77 22.97 -9.02
CA GLU A 30 4.07 22.61 -8.42
C GLU A 30 4.27 23.24 -7.03
N GLU A 31 3.72 24.44 -6.80
CA GLU A 31 3.85 25.18 -5.55
C GLU A 31 2.93 24.63 -4.44
N ASP A 32 1.82 24.00 -4.83
CA ASP A 32 0.80 23.46 -3.92
C ASP A 32 0.93 21.94 -3.71
N SER A 33 1.94 21.31 -4.32
CA SER A 33 2.15 19.87 -4.27
C SER A 33 2.76 19.43 -2.95
N ASP A 34 2.24 18.33 -2.40
CA ASP A 34 2.80 17.68 -1.21
C ASP A 34 4.11 16.93 -1.51
N TYR A 35 4.47 16.77 -2.79
CA TYR A 35 5.64 16.02 -3.26
C TYR A 35 6.75 16.96 -3.76
N PRO A 36 7.76 17.30 -2.94
CA PRO A 36 8.80 18.27 -3.29
C PRO A 36 9.94 17.64 -4.15
N PHE A 37 9.62 16.82 -5.15
CA PHE A 37 10.63 16.06 -5.90
C PHE A 37 11.18 16.77 -7.14
N LEU A 38 10.49 17.78 -7.68
CA LEU A 38 10.94 18.50 -8.89
C LEU A 38 12.28 19.21 -8.68
N SER A 39 12.50 19.73 -7.48
CA SER A 39 13.73 20.40 -7.06
C SER A 39 14.36 19.66 -5.88
N PHE A 40 14.36 18.33 -5.94
CA PHE A 40 14.80 17.51 -4.81
C PHE A 40 16.28 17.70 -4.50
N GLU A 41 16.55 18.11 -3.26
CA GLU A 41 17.87 18.10 -2.67
C GLU A 41 17.81 17.46 -1.28
N ILE A 42 18.85 16.72 -0.91
CA ILE A 42 18.93 16.14 0.43
C ILE A 42 19.20 17.30 1.40
N ASN A 43 18.33 17.44 2.40
CA ASN A 43 18.52 18.42 3.45
C ASN A 43 19.77 18.09 4.28
N ASP A 44 20.68 19.07 4.42
CA ASP A 44 21.92 18.94 5.20
C ASP A 44 21.68 18.43 6.63
N ALA A 45 20.57 18.82 7.27
CA ALA A 45 20.24 18.36 8.62
C ALA A 45 19.92 16.86 8.67
N ILE A 46 19.28 16.33 7.62
CA ILE A 46 19.04 14.88 7.50
C ILE A 46 20.36 14.18 7.22
N LEU A 47 21.17 14.69 6.30
CA LEU A 47 22.47 14.12 5.98
C LEU A 47 23.41 14.08 7.19
N GLN A 48 23.41 15.12 8.02
CA GLN A 48 24.17 15.15 9.29
C GLN A 48 23.65 14.11 10.28
N ARG A 49 22.33 13.97 10.44
CA ARG A 49 21.72 12.97 11.33
C ARG A 49 22.03 11.54 10.89
N THR A 50 22.18 11.31 9.58
CA THR A 50 22.55 10.02 9.02
C THR A 50 24.07 9.81 8.93
N ASN A 51 24.87 10.67 9.56
CA ASN A 51 26.34 10.64 9.53
C ASN A 51 26.92 10.62 8.10
N GLY A 52 26.28 11.33 7.17
CA GLY A 52 26.68 11.37 5.76
C GLY A 52 26.20 10.19 4.91
N ASP A 53 25.39 9.28 5.46
CA ASP A 53 24.78 8.20 4.68
C ASP A 53 23.66 8.76 3.79
N VAL A 54 23.99 8.91 2.50
CA VAL A 54 23.12 9.43 1.44
C VAL A 54 21.91 8.53 1.22
N VAL A 55 22.09 7.21 1.14
CA VAL A 55 20.99 6.25 0.90
C VAL A 55 20.00 6.30 2.05
N ARG A 56 20.49 6.38 3.28
CA ARG A 56 19.67 6.53 4.47
C ARG A 56 18.95 7.88 4.48
N ALA A 57 19.62 8.98 4.13
CA ALA A 57 19.01 10.31 4.09
C ALA A 57 17.88 10.40 3.06
N VAL A 58 18.08 9.83 1.87
CA VAL A 58 17.03 9.70 0.85
C VAL A 58 15.87 8.88 1.39
N SER A 59 16.15 7.73 2.02
CA SER A 59 15.11 6.87 2.59
C SER A 59 14.31 7.56 3.71
N GLU A 60 14.95 8.34 4.57
CA GLU A 60 14.28 9.14 5.60
C GLU A 60 13.40 10.23 4.99
N THR A 61 13.86 10.87 3.91
CA THR A 61 13.08 11.89 3.20
C THR A 61 11.83 11.26 2.55
N LEU A 62 12.02 10.16 1.80
CA LEU A 62 10.91 9.41 1.20
C LEU A 62 9.90 8.92 2.24
N TRP A 63 10.39 8.46 3.40
CA TRP A 63 9.53 8.10 4.52
C TRP A 63 8.69 9.28 4.99
N SER A 64 9.31 10.44 5.24
CA SER A 64 8.59 11.62 5.70
C SER A 64 7.56 12.15 4.70
N THR A 65 7.78 11.92 3.41
CA THR A 65 6.89 12.39 2.34
C THR A 65 5.75 11.42 2.05
N PHE A 66 6.04 10.12 1.96
CA PHE A 66 5.04 9.14 1.55
C PHE A 66 4.32 8.44 2.70
N VAL A 67 4.92 8.37 3.89
CA VAL A 67 4.41 7.51 4.96
C VAL A 67 3.67 8.34 6.00
N ALA A 68 2.36 8.15 6.06
CA ALA A 68 1.47 8.71 7.07
C ALA A 68 0.85 7.55 7.87
N ASP A 69 0.86 7.65 9.20
CA ASP A 69 0.35 6.62 10.11
C ASP A 69 0.91 5.20 9.88
N GLY A 70 2.13 5.12 9.32
CA GLY A 70 2.82 3.86 9.02
C GLY A 70 2.43 3.21 7.69
N GLU A 71 1.56 3.85 6.91
CA GLU A 71 1.14 3.40 5.58
C GLU A 71 1.69 4.33 4.50
N LEU A 72 2.11 3.76 3.37
CA LEU A 72 2.55 4.51 2.21
C LEU A 72 1.31 5.03 1.46
N LEU A 73 1.16 6.35 1.39
CA LEU A 73 0.03 7.03 0.78
C LEU A 73 0.45 7.76 -0.50
N ILE A 74 -0.34 7.59 -1.56
CA ILE A 74 -0.30 8.43 -2.76
C ILE A 74 -1.55 9.31 -2.76
N SER A 75 -1.39 10.61 -2.48
CA SER A 75 -2.51 11.55 -2.31
C SER A 75 -2.81 12.38 -3.56
N GLU A 76 -1.85 12.54 -4.47
CA GLU A 76 -1.95 13.37 -5.67
C GLU A 76 -1.30 12.69 -6.89
N ARG A 77 -1.58 13.24 -8.07
CA ARG A 77 -0.94 12.88 -9.34
C ARG A 77 -0.28 14.11 -9.96
N GLY A 78 0.57 13.89 -10.95
CA GLY A 78 1.16 14.96 -11.74
C GLY A 78 2.69 14.91 -11.80
N PRO A 79 3.33 15.98 -12.30
CA PRO A 79 4.77 16.03 -12.48
C PRO A 79 5.55 15.83 -11.18
N SER A 80 5.06 16.42 -10.08
CA SER A 80 5.72 16.37 -8.78
C SER A 80 5.94 14.95 -8.25
N ILE A 81 4.90 14.12 -8.21
CA ILE A 81 5.09 12.71 -7.80
C ILE A 81 5.91 11.93 -8.83
N CYS A 82 5.78 12.21 -10.13
CA CYS A 82 6.55 11.51 -11.16
C CYS A 82 8.06 11.77 -11.03
N ALA A 83 8.45 12.96 -10.56
CA ALA A 83 9.85 13.32 -10.35
C ALA A 83 10.56 12.45 -9.30
N VAL A 84 9.83 11.71 -8.45
CA VAL A 84 10.45 10.72 -7.55
C VAL A 84 11.25 9.65 -8.32
N VAL A 85 10.86 9.35 -9.57
CA VAL A 85 11.58 8.40 -10.42
C VAL A 85 12.95 8.95 -10.79
N ASP A 86 13.06 10.24 -11.07
CA ASP A 86 14.32 10.91 -11.38
C ASP A 86 15.24 10.93 -10.14
N VAL A 87 14.66 11.19 -8.96
CA VAL A 87 15.37 11.11 -7.67
C VAL A 87 15.92 9.71 -7.45
N LEU A 88 15.08 8.67 -7.56
CA LEU A 88 15.50 7.28 -7.38
C LEU A 88 16.52 6.85 -8.43
N GLY A 89 16.35 7.26 -9.69
CA GLY A 89 17.30 6.98 -10.78
C GLY A 89 18.67 7.57 -10.54
N LYS A 90 18.73 8.83 -10.06
CA LYS A 90 19.99 9.47 -9.68
C LYS A 90 20.73 8.64 -8.62
N TYR A 91 20.07 8.33 -7.50
CA TYR A 91 20.74 7.62 -6.40
C TYR A 91 20.97 6.14 -6.68
N LEU A 92 20.16 5.49 -7.50
CA LEU A 92 20.44 4.11 -7.94
C LEU A 92 21.60 4.06 -8.94
N SER A 93 21.87 5.13 -9.69
CA SER A 93 23.08 5.20 -10.53
C SER A 93 24.35 5.20 -9.68
N ASP A 94 24.33 5.94 -8.57
CA ASP A 94 25.46 6.00 -7.62
C ASP A 94 25.53 4.76 -6.70
N TYR A 95 24.38 4.18 -6.36
CA TYR A 95 24.23 3.05 -5.43
C TYR A 95 23.38 1.91 -6.01
N PRO A 96 23.81 1.25 -7.10
CA PRO A 96 22.99 0.34 -7.89
C PRO A 96 22.53 -0.92 -7.15
N ASN A 97 23.29 -1.34 -6.14
CA ASN A 97 22.97 -2.53 -5.34
C ASN A 97 22.28 -2.19 -4.02
N SER A 98 21.81 -0.95 -3.83
CA SER A 98 21.18 -0.51 -2.58
C SER A 98 19.82 -1.18 -2.38
N PRO A 99 19.67 -2.10 -1.40
CA PRO A 99 18.39 -2.78 -1.18
C PRO A 99 17.30 -1.82 -0.72
N ALA A 100 17.67 -0.72 -0.05
CA ALA A 100 16.75 0.30 0.43
C ALA A 100 16.12 1.08 -0.73
N LEU A 101 16.92 1.50 -1.72
CA LEU A 101 16.42 2.24 -2.89
C LEU A 101 15.53 1.36 -3.77
N HIS A 102 15.96 0.11 -4.04
CA HIS A 102 15.13 -0.86 -4.77
C HIS A 102 13.81 -1.16 -4.06
N LYS A 103 13.83 -1.24 -2.71
CA LYS A 103 12.61 -1.38 -1.92
C LYS A 103 11.68 -0.19 -2.11
N TRP A 104 12.19 1.04 -2.14
CA TRP A 104 11.36 2.22 -2.39
C TRP A 104 10.71 2.21 -3.78
N VAL A 105 11.47 1.86 -4.83
CA VAL A 105 10.91 1.71 -6.19
C VAL A 105 9.71 0.75 -6.18
N ARG A 106 9.89 -0.42 -5.56
CA ARG A 106 8.83 -1.44 -5.47
C ARG A 106 7.65 -1.00 -4.61
N ASP A 107 7.90 -0.41 -3.45
CA ASP A 107 6.84 -0.03 -2.51
C ASP A 107 5.96 1.10 -3.10
N ILE A 108 6.56 2.11 -3.73
CA ILE A 108 5.82 3.18 -4.42
C ILE A 108 5.08 2.60 -5.64
N GLY A 109 5.70 1.70 -6.41
CA GLY A 109 5.05 1.03 -7.55
C GLY A 109 3.81 0.24 -7.12
N ASN A 110 3.92 -0.53 -6.04
CA ASN A 110 2.80 -1.28 -5.46
C ASN A 110 1.67 -0.33 -5.03
N ALA A 111 2.01 0.78 -4.36
CA ALA A 111 1.03 1.77 -3.96
C ALA A 111 0.32 2.42 -5.16
N ALA A 112 1.06 2.79 -6.21
CA ALA A 112 0.50 3.36 -7.43
C ALA A 112 -0.44 2.38 -8.15
N GLN A 113 -0.07 1.09 -8.19
CA GLN A 113 -0.90 0.03 -8.75
C GLN A 113 -2.16 -0.20 -7.90
N MET A 114 -2.05 -0.21 -6.57
CA MET A 114 -3.20 -0.31 -5.68
C MET A 114 -4.18 0.86 -5.90
N MET A 115 -3.68 2.09 -6.00
CA MET A 115 -4.50 3.26 -6.32
C MET A 115 -5.21 3.08 -7.65
N SER A 116 -4.48 2.70 -8.71
CA SER A 116 -5.07 2.46 -10.03
C SER A 116 -6.20 1.42 -9.98
N ASN A 117 -6.01 0.33 -9.24
CA ASN A 117 -7.00 -0.73 -9.06
C ASN A 117 -8.22 -0.26 -8.24
N SER A 118 -8.01 0.50 -7.16
CA SER A 118 -9.09 1.00 -6.31
C SER A 118 -10.05 1.94 -7.05
N PHE A 119 -9.54 2.76 -7.98
CA PHE A 119 -10.39 3.65 -8.79
C PHE A 119 -11.00 2.94 -10.00
N GLY A 120 -10.36 1.88 -10.53
CA GLY A 120 -10.90 1.03 -11.60
C GLY A 120 -12.08 0.14 -11.19
N VAL A 121 -12.34 -0.05 -9.89
CA VAL A 121 -13.46 -0.85 -9.35
C VAL A 121 -14.74 -0.02 -9.16
N THR A 122 -14.74 1.26 -9.52
CA THR A 122 -15.98 2.05 -9.53
C THR A 122 -16.75 1.82 -10.83
N GLU A 123 -17.31 0.62 -10.97
CA GLU A 123 -18.45 0.42 -11.87
C GLU A 123 -19.56 1.38 -11.41
N PRO A 124 -20.05 2.31 -12.27
CA PRO A 124 -21.16 3.14 -11.89
C PRO A 124 -22.38 2.25 -11.71
N GLN A 125 -22.78 2.00 -10.46
CA GLN A 125 -24.16 1.65 -10.19
C GLN A 125 -24.99 2.89 -10.53
N CYS A 126 -25.48 2.91 -11.77
CA CYS A 126 -26.53 3.80 -12.22
C CYS A 126 -27.77 3.55 -11.34
N LEU A 127 -27.86 4.25 -10.22
CA LEU A 127 -29.12 4.57 -9.57
C LEU A 127 -29.76 5.70 -10.39
N GLY A 128 -30.50 5.29 -11.41
CA GLY A 128 -31.37 6.16 -12.19
C GLY A 128 -32.74 5.52 -12.29
N ASP A 129 -33.52 5.65 -11.21
CA ASP A 129 -34.95 5.38 -11.24
C ASP A 129 -35.64 6.33 -12.23
N ASN A 130 -36.29 5.71 -13.22
CA ASN A 130 -37.50 6.14 -13.93
C ASN A 130 -37.80 7.64 -13.98
N HIS A 131 -37.55 8.26 -15.13
CA HIS A 131 -38.51 9.20 -15.70
C HIS A 131 -38.54 9.10 -17.22
N ASP A 132 -39.77 8.97 -17.74
CA ASP A 132 -40.14 8.82 -19.14
C ASP A 132 -39.48 9.83 -20.08
N GLY A 133 -39.05 9.37 -21.27
CA GLY A 133 -38.63 10.26 -22.33
C GLY A 133 -37.91 9.59 -23.50
N LEU A 134 -38.68 9.05 -24.43
CA LEU A 134 -38.32 8.67 -25.80
C LEU A 134 -37.24 9.60 -26.42
N THR A 135 -36.11 9.07 -26.91
CA THR A 135 -35.63 9.30 -28.30
C THR A 135 -34.35 8.52 -28.68
N VAL A 136 -34.50 7.83 -29.82
CA VAL A 136 -33.52 7.52 -30.89
C VAL A 136 -32.22 6.78 -30.54
N ILE A 137 -32.26 5.48 -30.82
CA ILE A 137 -31.10 4.62 -31.07
C ILE A 137 -30.69 4.82 -32.54
N SER A 138 -29.48 5.33 -32.80
CA SER A 138 -28.81 5.19 -34.10
C SER A 138 -27.63 4.25 -33.94
N GLY A 139 -27.63 3.19 -34.74
CA GLY A 139 -26.84 1.99 -34.51
C GLY A 139 -25.38 2.09 -34.92
N GLN A 140 -24.58 1.22 -34.31
CA GLN A 140 -23.43 0.63 -34.98
C GLN A 140 -23.34 -0.85 -34.60
N LYS A 141 -23.17 -1.64 -35.66
CA LYS A 141 -23.34 -3.07 -35.78
C LYS A 141 -21.96 -3.71 -35.65
N CYS A 142 -21.68 -4.36 -34.53
CA CYS A 142 -20.54 -5.27 -34.41
C CYS A 142 -21.08 -6.68 -34.20
N LYS A 143 -20.68 -7.57 -35.11
CA LYS A 143 -21.14 -8.94 -35.26
C LYS A 143 -20.64 -9.79 -34.09
N ALA A 144 -21.51 -10.71 -33.65
CA ALA A 144 -21.14 -11.87 -32.85
C ALA A 144 -20.32 -12.84 -33.72
N ASP A 145 -19.32 -13.48 -33.10
CA ASP A 145 -19.13 -14.94 -33.05
C ASP A 145 -17.77 -15.19 -32.38
N ASP A 146 -17.78 -15.62 -31.12
CA ASP A 146 -17.13 -16.87 -30.72
C ASP A 146 -17.34 -17.16 -29.23
N LEU A 147 -17.95 -18.33 -29.01
CA LEU A 147 -18.10 -19.03 -27.74
C LEU A 147 -16.72 -19.44 -27.21
N ILE A 148 -16.40 -19.07 -25.97
CA ILE A 148 -15.53 -19.89 -25.13
C ILE A 148 -16.20 -20.10 -23.78
N ASP A 149 -16.62 -21.34 -23.62
CA ASP A 149 -17.07 -22.01 -22.42
C ASP A 149 -15.88 -22.17 -21.45
N ILE A 150 -15.97 -21.62 -20.24
CA ILE A 150 -15.07 -21.96 -19.13
C ILE A 150 -15.91 -22.30 -17.91
N HIS A 151 -16.46 -23.51 -17.97
CA HIS A 151 -16.56 -24.50 -16.90
C HIS A 151 -16.13 -24.02 -15.49
N GLU A 152 -17.11 -23.82 -14.62
CA GLU A 152 -16.95 -23.83 -13.17
C GLU A 152 -16.18 -25.09 -12.74
N ASN A 153 -15.04 -24.94 -12.07
CA ASN A 153 -14.46 -26.03 -11.32
C ASN A 153 -14.15 -25.56 -9.89
N THR A 154 -15.12 -25.82 -9.02
CA THR A 154 -14.99 -25.80 -7.58
C THR A 154 -14.10 -26.96 -7.12
N HIS A 155 -12.89 -26.68 -6.66
CA HIS A 155 -12.13 -27.60 -5.81
C HIS A 155 -11.05 -26.85 -5.00
N ILE A 156 -11.44 -26.22 -3.89
CA ILE A 156 -10.48 -25.85 -2.84
C ILE A 156 -10.20 -27.12 -2.04
N LYS A 157 -9.14 -27.84 -2.45
CA LYS A 157 -8.55 -28.92 -1.65
C LYS A 157 -7.72 -28.31 -0.52
N ARG A 158 -7.96 -28.87 0.65
CA ARG A 158 -7.23 -28.73 1.90
C ARG A 158 -5.76 -29.16 1.77
N VAL A 159 -4.94 -28.50 2.61
CA VAL A 159 -3.68 -28.97 3.25
C VAL A 159 -2.40 -28.91 2.42
N ALA A 160 -1.44 -28.12 2.89
CA ALA A 160 -0.12 -28.61 3.26
C ALA A 160 0.50 -27.67 4.32
N SER A 161 0.63 -28.21 5.54
CA SER A 161 1.50 -27.71 6.59
C SER A 161 2.95 -27.76 6.10
N ILE A 162 3.73 -26.73 6.38
CA ILE A 162 5.19 -26.79 6.26
C ILE A 162 5.71 -26.96 7.68
N GLU A 163 6.15 -28.17 7.99
CA GLU A 163 7.03 -28.45 9.13
C GLU A 163 8.43 -27.98 8.74
N ILE A 164 9.00 -27.05 9.52
CA ILE A 164 10.41 -26.72 9.43
C ILE A 164 11.10 -27.61 10.45
N GLY A 165 11.97 -28.49 9.96
CA GLY A 165 12.72 -29.45 10.75
C GLY A 165 13.65 -28.77 11.75
N ASP A 166 13.72 -29.37 12.93
CA ASP A 166 14.71 -29.10 13.95
C ASP A 166 16.11 -29.43 13.42
N THR A 167 17.00 -28.45 13.46
CA THR A 167 18.45 -28.68 13.45
C THR A 167 19.01 -28.23 14.77
N ASP A 168 19.45 -29.20 15.56
CA ASP A 168 20.21 -29.02 16.78
C ASP A 168 21.53 -28.30 16.46
N ILE A 169 21.73 -27.15 17.08
CA ILE A 169 23.06 -26.54 17.24
C ILE A 169 23.23 -26.28 18.73
N GLU A 170 24.03 -27.14 19.36
CA GLU A 170 24.61 -26.90 20.68
C GLU A 170 25.58 -25.72 20.58
N GLY A 171 25.42 -24.75 21.47
CA GLY A 171 26.28 -23.58 21.58
C GLY A 171 25.88 -22.75 22.80
N GLU A 172 26.48 -23.08 23.94
CA GLU A 172 26.48 -22.26 25.14
C GLU A 172 27.19 -20.92 24.82
N ASP A 173 26.56 -19.78 25.12
CA ASP A 173 27.03 -18.83 26.14
C ASP A 173 26.14 -17.55 26.22
N GLU A 174 26.30 -16.86 27.34
CA GLU A 174 25.57 -15.77 28.00
C GLU A 174 24.94 -14.59 27.22
N THR A 175 23.70 -14.30 27.66
CA THR A 175 23.06 -12.99 27.94
C THR A 175 23.20 -11.83 26.95
N THR A 176 22.07 -11.42 26.35
CA THR A 176 21.61 -10.01 26.32
C THR A 176 20.17 -9.92 25.78
N GLY A 177 19.39 -9.00 26.37
CA GLY A 177 17.94 -8.90 26.20
C GLY A 177 17.47 -8.69 24.76
N THR A 178 16.59 -9.58 24.31
CA THR A 178 15.91 -9.50 23.02
C THR A 178 14.45 -9.12 23.22
N CYS A 179 14.06 -7.94 22.73
CA CYS A 179 12.66 -7.55 22.61
C CYS A 179 11.92 -8.52 21.67
N PRO A 180 10.75 -9.07 22.05
CA PRO A 180 9.99 -9.88 21.12
C PRO A 180 9.41 -9.01 20.01
N LYS A 181 9.82 -9.30 18.77
CA LYS A 181 9.23 -8.79 17.53
C LYS A 181 7.78 -9.28 17.44
N ILE A 182 6.83 -8.40 17.76
CA ILE A 182 5.40 -8.65 17.56
C ILE A 182 5.07 -8.31 16.10
N PHE A 183 5.18 -9.28 15.20
CA PHE A 183 4.48 -9.22 13.92
C PHE A 183 3.17 -10.01 14.06
N SER A 184 2.11 -9.33 14.50
CA SER A 184 0.77 -9.90 14.54
C SER A 184 0.04 -9.64 13.22
N LYS A 185 -0.26 -10.73 12.52
CA LYS A 185 -1.15 -10.82 11.36
C LYS A 185 -2.53 -10.23 11.72
N LEU A 186 -2.84 -9.05 11.21
CA LEU A 186 -4.15 -8.41 11.34
C LEU A 186 -5.16 -9.16 10.45
N VAL A 187 -6.18 -9.76 11.07
CA VAL A 187 -7.31 -10.36 10.35
C VAL A 187 -8.56 -9.60 10.77
N LEU A 188 -9.03 -8.71 9.89
CA LEU A 188 -10.31 -8.02 10.03
C LEU A 188 -11.44 -8.99 9.67
N GLN A 189 -12.19 -9.44 10.68
CA GLN A 189 -13.46 -10.14 10.45
C GLN A 189 -14.61 -9.29 10.97
N SER A 190 -15.48 -8.86 10.06
CA SER A 190 -16.76 -8.26 10.37
C SER A 190 -17.73 -9.34 10.84
N SER A 191 -18.08 -9.34 12.13
CA SER A 191 -19.06 -10.27 12.70
C SER A 191 -20.46 -9.67 12.76
N LYS A 192 -21.42 -10.36 12.12
CA LYS A 192 -22.87 -10.10 12.19
C LYS A 192 -23.38 -10.16 13.64
N ALA A 193 -24.27 -9.22 13.98
CA ALA A 193 -24.83 -9.03 15.31
C ALA A 193 -25.76 -10.19 15.75
N ARG A 194 -25.56 -10.69 16.97
CA ARG A 194 -26.56 -11.51 17.70
C ARG A 194 -27.27 -10.62 18.73
N LYS A 195 -28.59 -10.82 18.87
CA LYS A 195 -29.47 -10.09 19.81
C LYS A 195 -29.06 -10.39 21.26
N SER A 196 -28.83 -9.36 22.07
CA SER A 196 -28.55 -9.46 23.51
C SER A 196 -29.83 -9.27 24.34
N GLY A 197 -29.96 -10.04 25.42
CA GLY A 197 -31.03 -9.93 26.41
C GLY A 197 -31.01 -8.65 27.26
N PRO A 198 -32.02 -8.46 28.14
CA PRO A 198 -32.31 -7.21 28.82
C PRO A 198 -31.27 -6.91 29.91
N GLY A 199 -30.78 -5.66 29.95
CA GLY A 199 -29.86 -5.17 30.98
C GLY A 199 -28.52 -4.61 30.47
N ARG A 200 -28.29 -4.53 29.15
CA ARG A 200 -27.06 -3.97 28.57
C ARG A 200 -27.34 -2.64 27.84
N PRO A 201 -26.56 -1.58 28.07
CA PRO A 201 -26.75 -0.28 27.41
C PRO A 201 -26.72 -0.39 25.89
N GLN A 202 -27.53 0.44 25.21
CA GLN A 202 -27.68 0.46 23.75
C GLN A 202 -26.32 0.70 23.07
N LYS A 203 -25.88 -0.28 22.27
CA LYS A 203 -24.63 -0.26 21.50
C LYS A 203 -24.73 0.54 20.18
N SER A 204 -25.40 1.68 20.16
CA SER A 204 -25.54 2.45 18.90
C SER A 204 -24.39 3.43 18.62
N LEU A 205 -23.44 3.62 19.54
CA LEU A 205 -22.40 4.66 19.39
C LEU A 205 -20.95 4.23 19.66
N VAL A 206 -20.68 2.95 19.95
CA VAL A 206 -19.32 2.47 20.29
C VAL A 206 -18.91 1.21 19.50
N SER A 207 -19.49 0.97 18.32
CA SER A 207 -19.23 -0.26 17.55
C SER A 207 -18.28 -0.11 16.37
N SER A 208 -17.67 1.06 16.12
CA SER A 208 -16.88 1.25 14.89
C SER A 208 -15.37 1.06 15.01
N LEU A 209 -14.75 0.99 16.21
CA LEU A 209 -13.29 0.85 16.35
C LEU A 209 -12.88 -0.07 17.52
N ALA A 210 -13.29 -1.34 17.47
CA ALA A 210 -12.68 -2.37 18.31
C ALA A 210 -11.69 -3.18 17.47
N ILE A 211 -10.40 -3.14 17.84
CA ILE A 211 -9.39 -4.00 17.22
C ILE A 211 -9.36 -5.31 18.00
N LYS A 212 -9.59 -6.42 17.30
CA LYS A 212 -9.38 -7.76 17.83
C LYS A 212 -7.96 -8.20 17.54
N TYR A 213 -7.20 -8.60 18.55
CA TYR A 213 -5.88 -9.20 18.38
C TYR A 213 -5.80 -10.53 19.13
N ARG A 214 -5.09 -11.49 18.53
CA ARG A 214 -4.85 -12.82 19.12
C ARG A 214 -3.43 -12.88 19.63
N HIS A 215 -3.28 -13.21 20.91
CA HIS A 215 -1.97 -13.38 21.52
C HIS A 215 -1.37 -14.73 21.09
N THR A 216 -0.17 -14.71 20.51
CA THR A 216 0.45 -15.88 19.88
C THR A 216 0.76 -17.00 20.88
N ASN A 217 1.25 -16.64 22.07
CA ASN A 217 1.73 -17.64 23.04
C ASN A 217 0.61 -18.27 23.87
N THR A 218 -0.53 -17.58 24.00
CA THR A 218 -1.65 -18.05 24.85
C THR A 218 -2.89 -18.44 24.05
N GLY A 219 -2.94 -18.11 22.75
CA GLY A 219 -4.10 -18.31 21.90
C GLY A 219 -5.34 -17.49 22.30
N LYS A 220 -5.23 -16.62 23.31
CA LYS A 220 -6.36 -15.82 23.81
C LYS A 220 -6.62 -14.64 22.87
N ASP A 221 -7.91 -14.40 22.64
CA ASP A 221 -8.39 -13.25 21.87
C ASP A 221 -8.62 -12.05 22.83
N TYR A 222 -8.12 -10.88 22.44
CA TYR A 222 -8.27 -9.62 23.17
C TYR A 222 -8.95 -8.58 22.28
N TYR A 223 -9.64 -7.62 22.91
CA TYR A 223 -10.32 -6.52 22.23
C TYR A 223 -9.84 -5.19 22.83
N GLY A 224 -9.22 -4.35 22.01
CA GLY A 224 -8.84 -2.99 22.38
C GLY A 224 -9.77 -1.96 21.73
N CYS A 225 -10.20 -0.95 22.49
CA CYS A 225 -10.88 0.21 21.92
C CYS A 225 -9.83 1.26 21.55
N VAL A 226 -9.87 1.78 20.32
CA VAL A 226 -9.04 2.95 19.95
C VAL A 226 -9.74 4.18 20.51
N ALA A 227 -9.12 4.85 21.49
CA ALA A 227 -9.67 6.09 22.02
C ALA A 227 -9.60 7.19 20.96
N LYS A 228 -10.70 7.94 20.80
CA LYS A 228 -10.74 9.12 19.95
C LYS A 228 -9.90 10.22 20.61
N LEU A 229 -8.84 10.69 19.94
CA LEU A 229 -8.15 11.93 20.32
C LEU A 229 -9.20 13.06 20.27
N LYS A 230 -9.43 13.72 21.41
CA LYS A 230 -10.19 14.97 21.44
C LYS A 230 -9.29 16.06 20.85
N GLY A 231 -9.77 16.71 19.78
CA GLY A 231 -9.27 18.02 19.37
C GLY A 231 -9.65 19.09 20.38
#